data_AF-A0A4Y7TSG4-F1
#
_entry.id   AF-A0A4Y7TSG4-F1
#
_cell.length_a   1.000
_cell.length_b   1.000
_cell.length_c   1.000
_cell.angle_alpha   90.00
_cell.angle_beta   90.00
_cell.angle_gamma   90.00
#
_symmetry.space_group_name_H-M   'P 1'
#
loop_
_entity.id
_entity.type
_entity.pdbx_description
1 polymer ?
#
loop_
_entity_poly.entity_id
_entity_poly.type
_entity_poly.pdbx_seq_one_letter_code
_entity_poly.pdbx_strand_id
1 'polypeptide(L)'
;MASQNLVFVTGNANKLKEVKAILSQGGHPIEIDNQALDLPEIQGTTVEVAIEKCKRAAELINGPCITEDTALAFIALGGLPGPYIKHFMAELGHEGLNKMLVGFDDKGAEAICTFAYSAGPGTEPIIFEGRTAGKIVPARGTKVFGWDPIFEPTVSGGQTYAEMDPQEKNKISHRYKALDKLRTYLQSHA
;
A
#
# COMPACT_ATOMS: atom_id res chain seq x y z
N MET A 1 1.38 33.19 3.67
CA MET A 1 1.81 31.91 4.28
C MET A 1 2.30 31.05 3.14
N ALA A 2 3.53 30.52 3.21
CA ALA A 2 4.02 29.63 2.16
C ALA A 2 3.11 28.39 2.10
N SER A 3 2.70 27.98 0.91
CA SER A 3 2.07 26.68 0.71
C SER A 3 3.01 25.62 1.28
N GLN A 4 2.61 24.89 2.32
CA GLN A 4 3.42 23.79 2.81
C GLN A 4 3.39 22.67 1.76
N ASN A 5 4.55 22.12 1.45
CA ASN A 5 4.67 20.98 0.54
C ASN A 5 3.99 19.74 1.13
N LEU A 6 3.43 18.89 0.25
CA LEU A 6 2.84 17.62 0.64
C LEU A 6 3.94 16.64 1.10
N VAL A 7 3.86 16.16 2.34
CA VAL A 7 4.85 15.21 2.88
C VAL A 7 4.34 13.77 2.76
N PHE A 8 5.11 12.89 2.12
CA PHE A 8 4.87 11.45 2.18
C PHE A 8 5.63 10.81 3.33
N VAL A 9 4.88 10.27 4.28
CA VAL A 9 5.43 9.59 5.46
C VAL A 9 5.75 8.15 5.16
N THR A 10 7.02 7.88 4.91
CA THR A 10 7.53 6.52 4.68
C THR A 10 9.03 6.44 4.94
N GLY A 11 9.48 5.34 5.55
CA GLY A 11 10.90 4.96 5.60
C GLY A 11 11.31 4.02 4.47
N ASN A 12 10.38 3.61 3.59
CA ASN A 12 10.64 2.63 2.54
C ASN A 12 10.98 3.32 1.21
N ALA A 13 12.25 3.26 0.80
CA ALA A 13 12.75 3.87 -0.42
C ALA A 13 12.07 3.35 -1.71
N ASN A 14 11.67 2.08 -1.75
CA ASN A 14 10.96 1.51 -2.90
C ASN A 14 9.55 2.09 -3.02
N LYS A 15 8.83 2.22 -1.89
CA LYS A 15 7.53 2.91 -1.85
C LYS A 15 7.67 4.35 -2.34
N LEU A 16 8.65 5.09 -1.82
CA LEU A 16 8.90 6.48 -2.22
C LEU A 16 9.14 6.62 -3.73
N LYS A 17 9.95 5.73 -4.30
CA LYS A 17 10.25 5.71 -5.74
C LYS A 17 8.99 5.49 -6.57
N GLU A 18 8.16 4.50 -6.20
CA GLU A 18 6.90 4.22 -6.90
C GLU A 18 5.91 5.39 -6.78
N VAL A 19 5.77 5.96 -5.59
CA VAL A 19 4.84 7.08 -5.34
C VAL A 19 5.21 8.31 -6.16
N LYS A 20 6.49 8.71 -6.14
CA LYS A 20 6.98 9.83 -6.97
C LYS A 20 6.71 9.59 -8.45
N ALA A 21 7.03 8.39 -8.95
CA ALA A 21 6.83 8.06 -10.36
C ALA A 21 5.37 8.15 -10.83
N ILE A 22 4.41 7.93 -9.95
CA ILE A 22 2.97 7.98 -10.28
C ILE A 22 2.42 9.41 -10.11
N LEU A 23 2.79 10.11 -9.02
CA LEU A 23 2.32 11.49 -8.77
C LEU A 23 2.88 12.51 -9.77
N SER A 24 4.03 12.24 -10.39
CA SER A 24 4.58 13.08 -11.46
C SER A 24 3.90 12.88 -12.83
N GLN A 25 2.94 11.95 -12.96
CA GLN A 25 2.24 11.71 -14.23
C GLN A 25 1.07 12.69 -14.43
N GLY A 26 0.81 13.07 -15.70
CA GLY A 26 -0.30 13.94 -16.09
C GLY A 26 0.15 15.38 -16.37
N GLY A 27 -0.82 16.28 -16.59
CA GLY A 27 -0.54 17.69 -16.92
C GLY A 27 -0.11 18.56 -15.73
N HIS A 28 -0.37 18.11 -14.51
CA HIS A 28 -0.05 18.81 -13.26
C HIS A 28 0.72 17.87 -12.32
N PRO A 29 2.06 17.78 -12.46
CA PRO A 29 2.89 16.96 -11.58
C PRO A 29 2.77 17.42 -10.12
N ILE A 30 2.58 16.48 -9.20
CA ILE A 30 2.56 16.76 -7.76
C ILE A 30 3.93 16.43 -7.19
N GLU A 31 4.61 17.45 -6.67
CA GLU A 31 5.85 17.28 -5.93
C GLU A 31 5.56 16.90 -4.48
N ILE A 32 6.35 15.97 -3.94
CA ILE A 32 6.25 15.52 -2.55
C ILE A 32 7.61 15.54 -1.87
N ASP A 33 7.60 15.98 -0.62
CA ASP A 33 8.68 15.76 0.31
C ASP A 33 8.53 14.39 0.98
N ASN A 34 9.59 13.90 1.62
CA ASN A 34 9.57 12.63 2.33
C ASN A 34 10.10 12.80 3.75
N GLN A 35 9.42 12.17 4.70
CA GLN A 35 9.86 12.07 6.07
C GLN A 35 9.63 10.67 6.59
N ALA A 36 10.64 10.08 7.23
CA ALA A 36 10.48 8.84 7.97
C ALA A 36 10.05 9.18 9.39
N LEU A 37 8.83 8.78 9.75
CA LEU A 37 8.32 8.88 11.12
C LEU A 37 8.03 7.47 11.63
N ASP A 38 8.43 7.22 12.87
CA ASP A 38 8.00 6.02 13.60
C ASP A 38 6.61 6.30 14.19
N LEU A 39 5.58 5.74 13.55
CA LEU A 39 4.19 5.92 13.92
C LEU A 39 3.63 4.60 14.44
N PRO A 40 2.93 4.59 15.58
CA PRO A 40 2.26 3.39 16.05
C PRO A 40 1.18 2.99 15.04
N GLU A 41 1.17 1.71 14.65
CA GLU A 41 0.09 1.11 13.87
C GLU A 41 -0.88 0.46 14.86
N ILE A 42 -2.09 1.00 14.97
CA ILE A 42 -3.14 0.42 15.79
C ILE A 42 -3.58 -0.93 15.21
N GLN A 43 -4.35 -1.69 15.99
CA GLN A 43 -5.06 -2.85 15.46
C GLN A 43 -6.44 -2.43 14.97
N GLY A 44 -6.86 -2.95 13.82
CA GLY A 44 -8.16 -2.67 13.23
C GLY A 44 -8.21 -3.09 11.77
N THR A 45 -9.21 -2.58 11.06
CA THR A 45 -9.31 -2.68 9.61
C THR A 45 -8.23 -1.86 8.91
N THR A 46 -8.01 -2.10 7.61
CA THR A 46 -7.08 -1.31 6.79
C THR A 46 -7.37 0.18 6.82
N VAL A 47 -8.66 0.55 6.88
CA VAL A 47 -9.13 1.93 6.91
C VAL A 47 -8.86 2.57 8.27
N GLU A 48 -9.19 1.90 9.38
CA GLU A 48 -8.94 2.43 10.73
C GLU A 48 -7.44 2.66 10.98
N VAL A 49 -6.60 1.71 10.57
CA VAL A 49 -5.14 1.83 10.66
C VAL A 49 -4.65 3.05 9.86
N ALA A 50 -5.09 3.20 8.61
CA ALA A 50 -4.67 4.30 7.75
C ALA A 50 -5.14 5.68 8.26
N ILE A 51 -6.37 5.78 8.78
CA ILE A 51 -6.90 7.01 9.36
C ILE A 51 -6.06 7.43 10.57
N GLU A 52 -5.87 6.54 11.54
CA GLU A 52 -5.15 6.89 12.77
C GLU A 52 -3.69 7.26 12.50
N LYS A 53 -3.03 6.48 11.63
CA LYS A 53 -1.66 6.76 11.19
C LYS A 53 -1.54 8.13 10.52
N CYS A 54 -2.49 8.47 9.64
CA CYS A 54 -2.48 9.76 8.96
C CYS A 54 -2.79 10.94 9.88
N LYS A 55 -3.74 10.79 10.82
CA LYS A 55 -3.99 11.77 11.87
C LYS A 55 -2.72 12.06 12.66
N ARG A 56 -2.06 11.00 13.15
CA ARG A 56 -0.82 11.15 13.93
C ARG A 56 0.32 11.76 13.12
N ALA A 57 0.45 11.38 11.85
CA ALA A 57 1.41 11.97 10.92
C ALA A 57 1.20 13.49 10.77
N ALA A 58 -0.06 13.91 10.52
CA ALA A 58 -0.41 15.31 10.33
C ALA A 58 -0.10 16.17 11.56
N GLU A 59 -0.37 15.65 12.77
CA GLU A 59 -0.02 16.31 14.04
C GLU A 59 1.50 16.51 14.20
N LEU A 60 2.31 15.51 13.84
CA LEU A 60 3.77 15.59 13.96
C LEU A 60 4.43 16.45 12.88
N ILE A 61 3.89 16.43 11.67
CA ILE A 61 4.36 17.24 10.53
C ILE A 61 3.89 18.69 10.67
N ASN A 62 2.76 18.91 11.34
CA ASN A 62 2.08 20.19 11.41
C ASN A 62 1.78 20.77 10.02
N GLY A 63 1.27 19.91 9.13
CA GLY A 63 1.14 20.19 7.70
C GLY A 63 0.43 19.10 6.89
N PRO A 64 0.20 19.34 5.59
CA PRO A 64 -0.42 18.38 4.71
C PRO A 64 0.48 17.16 4.52
N CYS A 65 -0.10 15.97 4.63
CA CYS A 65 0.66 14.73 4.53
C CYS A 65 -0.13 13.60 3.87
N ILE A 66 0.60 12.62 3.36
CA ILE A 66 0.05 11.34 2.91
C ILE A 66 0.77 10.20 3.64
N THR A 67 0.01 9.17 3.98
CA THR A 67 0.52 7.89 4.50
C THR A 67 0.06 6.76 3.60
N GLU A 68 0.77 5.63 3.64
CA GLU A 68 0.44 4.43 2.85
C GLU A 68 0.52 3.17 3.72
N ASP A 69 -0.58 2.43 3.77
CA ASP A 69 -0.63 1.08 4.35
C ASP A 69 -0.96 0.03 3.30
N THR A 70 -0.32 -1.14 3.46
CA THR A 70 -0.45 -2.25 2.53
C THR A 70 -0.90 -3.47 3.29
N ALA A 71 -1.94 -4.13 2.81
CA ALA A 71 -2.49 -5.35 3.37
C ALA A 71 -2.52 -6.47 2.33
N LEU A 72 -2.39 -7.71 2.81
CA LEU A 72 -2.60 -8.91 2.01
C LEU A 72 -3.65 -9.78 2.69
N ALA A 73 -4.84 -9.81 2.11
CA ALA A 73 -6.02 -10.41 2.69
C ALA A 73 -6.27 -11.79 2.07
N PHE A 74 -6.15 -12.87 2.85
CA PHE A 74 -6.48 -14.20 2.38
C PHE A 74 -7.99 -14.45 2.55
N ILE A 75 -8.68 -14.82 1.49
CA ILE A 75 -10.14 -14.98 1.48
C ILE A 75 -10.55 -16.06 2.49
N ALA A 76 -9.85 -17.20 2.49
CA ALA A 76 -10.11 -18.31 3.40
C ALA A 76 -9.92 -17.97 4.90
N LEU A 77 -9.17 -16.92 5.22
CA LEU A 77 -8.94 -16.46 6.59
C LEU A 77 -9.77 -15.21 6.95
N GLY A 78 -10.85 -14.95 6.22
CA GLY A 78 -11.70 -13.78 6.47
C GLY A 78 -10.96 -12.45 6.25
N GLY A 79 -9.91 -12.44 5.42
CA GLY A 79 -9.10 -11.28 5.11
C GLY A 79 -7.83 -11.10 5.95
N LEU A 80 -7.52 -12.03 6.87
CA LEU A 80 -6.21 -12.08 7.54
C LEU A 80 -5.12 -12.64 6.61
N PRO A 81 -3.82 -12.32 6.81
CA PRO A 81 -3.28 -11.43 7.86
C PRO A 81 -3.61 -9.96 7.64
N GLY A 82 -4.07 -9.55 6.46
CA GLY A 82 -4.59 -8.22 6.20
C GLY A 82 -3.56 -7.12 6.54
N PRO A 83 -3.90 -6.11 7.36
CA PRO A 83 -2.98 -5.04 7.73
C PRO A 83 -1.77 -5.54 8.55
N TYR A 84 -1.83 -6.74 9.12
CA TYR A 84 -0.75 -7.32 9.92
C TYR A 84 0.33 -8.02 9.08
N ILE A 85 0.21 -8.01 7.74
CA ILE A 85 1.08 -8.76 6.83
C ILE A 85 2.59 -8.50 7.05
N LYS A 86 2.98 -7.30 7.48
CA LYS A 86 4.38 -6.97 7.78
C LYS A 86 4.96 -7.90 8.85
N HIS A 87 4.23 -8.13 9.94
CA HIS A 87 4.65 -9.01 11.03
C HIS A 87 4.66 -10.47 10.59
N PHE A 88 3.60 -10.91 9.90
CA PHE A 88 3.52 -12.28 9.39
C PHE A 88 4.65 -12.57 8.38
N MET A 89 4.96 -11.63 7.49
CA MET A 89 6.07 -11.79 6.55
C MET A 89 7.43 -11.86 7.25
N ALA A 90 7.64 -11.08 8.31
CA ALA A 90 8.88 -11.08 9.08
C ALA A 90 9.11 -12.41 9.81
N GLU A 91 8.07 -12.95 10.44
CA GLU A 91 8.17 -14.17 11.27
C GLU A 91 8.06 -15.47 10.46
N LEU A 92 7.19 -15.49 9.46
CA LEU A 92 6.86 -16.72 8.71
C LEU A 92 7.60 -16.84 7.38
N GLY A 93 7.98 -15.70 6.80
CA GLY A 93 8.49 -15.64 5.43
C GLY A 93 7.51 -16.17 4.38
N HIS A 94 7.98 -16.31 3.14
CA HIS A 94 7.15 -16.75 2.02
C HIS A 94 6.57 -18.17 2.21
N GLU A 95 7.37 -19.08 2.76
CA GLU A 95 6.96 -20.47 2.97
C GLU A 95 5.91 -20.57 4.07
N GLY A 96 6.12 -19.90 5.20
CA GLY A 96 5.15 -19.94 6.30
C GLY A 96 3.82 -19.27 5.94
N LEU A 97 3.85 -18.18 5.17
CA LEU A 97 2.63 -17.57 4.61
C LEU A 97 1.85 -18.54 3.70
N ASN A 98 2.54 -19.33 2.86
CA ASN A 98 1.90 -20.39 2.08
C ASN A 98 1.32 -21.50 2.98
N LYS A 99 2.06 -21.91 4.02
CA LYS A 99 1.63 -22.94 4.98
C LYS A 99 0.36 -22.58 5.73
N MET A 100 0.12 -21.28 5.99
CA MET A 100 -1.13 -20.82 6.62
C MET A 100 -2.38 -21.25 5.86
N LEU A 101 -2.28 -21.46 4.55
CA LEU A 101 -3.42 -21.82 3.71
C LEU A 101 -3.52 -23.32 3.42
N VAL A 102 -2.59 -24.18 3.87
CA VAL A 102 -2.59 -25.62 3.51
C VAL A 102 -3.90 -26.32 3.85
N GLY A 103 -4.54 -25.96 4.96
CA GLY A 103 -5.82 -26.55 5.41
C GLY A 103 -7.08 -26.01 4.73
N PHE A 104 -6.96 -25.12 3.74
CA PHE A 104 -8.09 -24.48 3.08
C PHE A 104 -8.08 -24.78 1.58
N ASP A 105 -9.20 -25.13 0.95
CA ASP A 105 -9.23 -25.33 -0.50
C ASP A 105 -9.04 -24.00 -1.26
N ASP A 106 -9.63 -22.93 -0.74
CA ASP A 106 -9.53 -21.59 -1.33
C ASP A 106 -8.17 -20.93 -1.03
N LYS A 107 -7.46 -20.56 -2.09
CA LYS A 107 -6.19 -19.82 -2.04
C LYS A 107 -6.35 -18.36 -2.48
N GLY A 108 -7.58 -17.91 -2.70
CA GLY A 108 -7.90 -16.54 -3.10
C GLY A 108 -7.33 -15.53 -2.12
N ALA A 109 -6.86 -14.42 -2.66
CA ALA A 109 -6.37 -13.30 -1.87
C ALA A 109 -6.60 -11.96 -2.57
N GLU A 110 -6.63 -10.89 -1.78
CA GLU A 110 -6.60 -9.52 -2.26
C GLU A 110 -5.37 -8.79 -1.73
N ALA A 111 -4.63 -8.18 -2.64
CA ALA A 111 -3.66 -7.15 -2.29
C ALA A 111 -4.38 -5.80 -2.18
N ILE A 112 -4.20 -5.10 -1.05
CA ILE A 112 -4.91 -3.86 -0.74
C ILE A 112 -3.88 -2.77 -0.42
N CYS A 113 -3.99 -1.62 -1.06
CA CYS A 113 -3.23 -0.41 -0.72
C CYS A 113 -4.21 0.66 -0.28
N THR A 114 -3.93 1.29 0.85
CA THR A 114 -4.72 2.40 1.37
C THR A 114 -3.81 3.62 1.51
N PHE A 115 -4.06 4.64 0.71
CA PHE A 115 -3.51 5.97 0.95
C PHE A 115 -4.48 6.76 1.81
N ALA A 116 -3.95 7.48 2.79
CA ALA A 116 -4.68 8.46 3.56
C ALA A 116 -4.03 9.83 3.38
N TYR A 117 -4.84 10.84 3.09
CA TYR A 117 -4.42 12.23 2.94
C TYR A 117 -5.04 13.08 4.05
N SER A 118 -4.23 13.94 4.65
CA SER A 118 -4.68 14.97 5.59
C SER A 118 -4.16 16.33 5.12
N ALA A 119 -5.01 17.36 5.22
CA ALA A 119 -4.61 18.74 4.91
C ALA A 119 -3.84 19.41 6.06
N GLY A 120 -3.74 18.74 7.21
CA GLY A 120 -3.05 19.22 8.41
C GLY A 120 -3.72 18.78 9.71
N PRO A 121 -3.15 19.16 10.87
CA PRO A 121 -3.71 18.86 12.19
C PRO A 121 -5.20 19.14 12.30
N GLY A 122 -5.93 18.26 12.99
CA GLY A 122 -7.39 18.38 13.18
C GLY A 122 -8.27 18.15 11.94
N THR A 123 -7.70 17.84 10.77
CA THR A 123 -8.48 17.48 9.57
C THR A 123 -8.73 15.97 9.49
N GLU A 124 -9.96 15.58 9.17
CA GLU A 124 -10.29 14.16 9.00
C GLU A 124 -9.62 13.62 7.72
N PRO A 125 -8.82 12.53 7.81
CA PRO A 125 -8.16 11.99 6.64
C PRO A 125 -9.12 11.48 5.58
N ILE A 126 -8.77 11.72 4.32
CA ILE A 126 -9.48 11.20 3.15
C ILE A 126 -8.78 9.94 2.68
N ILE A 127 -9.56 8.88 2.45
CA ILE A 127 -9.05 7.54 2.16
C ILE A 127 -9.18 7.21 0.68
N PHE A 128 -8.10 6.67 0.12
CA PHE A 128 -8.01 6.21 -1.26
C PHE A 128 -7.52 4.76 -1.26
N GLU A 129 -8.44 3.83 -1.52
CA GLU A 129 -8.12 2.41 -1.52
C GLU A 129 -8.03 1.84 -2.94
N GLY A 130 -7.03 1.01 -3.18
CA GLY A 130 -6.85 0.24 -4.40
C GLY A 130 -6.71 -1.24 -4.06
N ARG A 131 -7.38 -2.10 -4.83
CA ARG A 131 -7.40 -3.55 -4.62
C ARG A 131 -7.00 -4.28 -5.89
N THR A 132 -6.33 -5.41 -5.71
CA THR A 132 -6.08 -6.37 -6.79
C THR A 132 -6.37 -7.77 -6.27
N ALA A 133 -7.33 -8.43 -6.91
CA ALA A 133 -7.65 -9.82 -6.66
C ALA A 133 -6.57 -10.74 -7.27
N GLY A 134 -6.35 -11.87 -6.61
CA GLY A 134 -5.39 -12.88 -7.01
C GLY A 134 -5.50 -14.11 -6.14
N LYS A 135 -4.41 -14.85 -6.05
CA LYS A 135 -4.28 -16.03 -5.19
C LYS A 135 -2.87 -16.15 -4.64
N ILE A 136 -2.77 -16.89 -3.54
CA ILE A 136 -1.49 -17.25 -2.93
C ILE A 136 -0.92 -18.50 -3.59
N VAL A 137 0.35 -18.45 -3.95
CA VAL A 137 1.09 -19.51 -4.62
C VAL A 137 2.47 -19.71 -4.00
N PRO A 138 3.10 -20.87 -4.22
CA PRO A 138 4.50 -21.07 -3.87
C PRO A 138 5.37 -19.98 -4.48
N ALA A 139 6.36 -19.51 -3.71
CA ALA A 139 7.16 -18.35 -4.05
C ALA A 139 7.91 -18.51 -5.39
N ARG A 140 7.74 -17.55 -6.30
CA ARG A 140 8.49 -17.45 -7.56
C ARG A 140 9.02 -16.02 -7.78
N GLY A 141 10.02 -15.87 -8.65
CA GLY A 141 10.66 -14.57 -8.91
C GLY A 141 11.58 -14.08 -7.78
N THR A 142 11.89 -12.77 -7.80
CA THR A 142 12.84 -12.16 -6.86
C THR A 142 12.27 -11.96 -5.45
N LYS A 143 13.01 -12.37 -4.42
CA LYS A 143 12.56 -12.33 -3.01
C LYS A 143 12.87 -11.03 -2.27
N VAL A 144 13.27 -9.98 -2.98
CA VAL A 144 13.76 -8.72 -2.36
C VAL A 144 12.65 -7.78 -1.90
N PHE A 145 11.40 -7.97 -2.32
CA PHE A 145 10.29 -7.06 -2.03
C PHE A 145 9.09 -7.77 -1.41
N GLY A 146 9.08 -7.86 -0.07
CA GLY A 146 7.92 -8.29 0.71
C GLY A 146 7.35 -9.64 0.26
N TRP A 147 6.04 -9.70 0.11
CA TRP A 147 5.26 -10.89 -0.22
C TRP A 147 4.95 -11.03 -1.72
N ASP A 148 5.48 -10.15 -2.58
CA ASP A 148 5.29 -10.22 -4.04
C ASP A 148 5.54 -11.62 -4.64
N PRO A 149 6.53 -12.41 -4.20
CA PRO A 149 6.78 -13.75 -4.74
C PRO A 149 5.65 -14.75 -4.56
N ILE A 150 4.75 -14.53 -3.62
CA ILE A 150 3.67 -15.49 -3.29
C ILE A 150 2.31 -15.04 -3.78
N PHE A 151 2.20 -13.84 -4.36
CA PHE A 151 0.92 -13.31 -4.82
C PHE A 151 0.86 -13.32 -6.35
N GLU A 152 -0.07 -14.09 -6.90
CA GLU A 152 -0.38 -14.19 -8.33
C GLU A 152 -1.69 -13.44 -8.62
N PRO A 153 -1.65 -12.22 -9.18
CA PRO A 153 -2.85 -11.48 -9.56
C PRO A 153 -3.65 -12.25 -10.61
N THR A 154 -4.99 -12.22 -10.53
CA THR A 154 -5.84 -12.93 -11.50
C THR A 154 -5.58 -12.50 -12.94
N VAL A 155 -5.19 -11.24 -13.15
CA VAL A 155 -4.95 -10.63 -14.47
C VAL A 155 -3.52 -10.78 -14.98
N SER A 156 -2.61 -11.43 -14.23
CA SER A 156 -1.18 -11.49 -14.59
C SER A 156 -0.83 -12.59 -15.59
N GLY A 157 -1.79 -13.46 -15.96
CA GLY A 157 -1.50 -14.60 -16.83
C GLY A 157 -0.61 -15.67 -16.20
N GLY A 158 -0.61 -15.80 -14.87
CA GLY A 158 0.13 -16.83 -14.12
C GLY A 158 1.45 -16.35 -13.50
N GLN A 159 1.80 -15.08 -13.68
CA GLN A 159 2.98 -14.49 -13.06
C GLN A 159 2.69 -13.99 -11.65
N THR A 160 3.60 -14.24 -10.72
CA THR A 160 3.60 -13.54 -9.43
C THR A 160 4.02 -12.08 -9.60
N TYR A 161 3.70 -11.20 -8.65
CA TYR A 161 4.18 -9.82 -8.71
C TYR A 161 5.71 -9.72 -8.82
N ALA A 162 6.44 -10.67 -8.24
CA ALA A 162 7.91 -10.69 -8.30
C ALA A 162 8.47 -11.20 -9.64
N GLU A 163 7.64 -11.78 -10.51
CA GLU A 163 7.99 -12.21 -11.87
C GLU A 163 7.61 -11.18 -12.93
N MET A 164 6.80 -10.17 -12.57
CA MET A 164 6.33 -9.13 -13.49
C MET A 164 7.40 -8.05 -13.70
N ASP A 165 7.43 -7.50 -14.92
CA ASP A 165 8.15 -6.24 -15.17
C ASP A 165 7.54 -5.11 -14.30
N PRO A 166 8.36 -4.24 -13.69
CA PRO A 166 7.85 -3.16 -12.84
C PRO A 166 6.82 -2.24 -13.51
N GLN A 167 6.94 -1.97 -14.81
CA GLN A 167 5.99 -1.12 -15.54
C GLN A 167 4.64 -1.83 -15.72
N GLU A 168 4.66 -3.12 -16.05
CA GLU A 168 3.43 -3.92 -16.18
C GLU A 168 2.75 -4.13 -14.83
N LYS A 169 3.53 -4.40 -13.77
CA LYS A 169 3.02 -4.46 -12.39
C LYS A 169 2.31 -3.16 -12.02
N ASN A 170 2.91 -2.02 -12.33
CA ASN A 170 2.34 -0.71 -12.01
C ASN A 170 0.97 -0.48 -12.67
N LYS A 171 0.70 -1.01 -13.86
CA LYS A 171 -0.62 -0.86 -14.51
C LYS A 171 -1.75 -1.56 -13.76
N ILE A 172 -1.44 -2.63 -13.01
CA ILE A 172 -2.45 -3.48 -12.36
C ILE A 172 -2.38 -3.46 -10.84
N SER A 173 -1.38 -2.81 -10.25
CA SER A 173 -1.12 -2.92 -8.82
C SER A 173 -2.17 -2.18 -8.00
N HIS A 174 -2.47 -2.77 -6.84
CA HIS A 174 -3.29 -2.17 -5.80
C HIS A 174 -2.77 -0.77 -5.41
N ARG A 175 -1.45 -0.58 -5.34
CA ARG A 175 -0.81 0.73 -5.07
C ARG A 175 -1.11 1.75 -6.17
N TYR A 176 -0.93 1.41 -7.44
CA TYR A 176 -1.23 2.34 -8.54
C TYR A 176 -2.70 2.74 -8.53
N LYS A 177 -3.61 1.79 -8.37
CA LYS A 177 -5.06 2.06 -8.29
C LYS A 177 -5.42 3.01 -7.13
N ALA A 178 -4.79 2.84 -5.98
CA ALA A 178 -5.00 3.71 -4.81
C ALA A 178 -4.44 5.12 -5.07
N LEU A 179 -3.21 5.17 -5.58
CA LEU A 179 -2.49 6.41 -5.78
C LEU A 179 -3.03 7.24 -6.95
N ASP A 180 -3.57 6.60 -7.98
CA ASP A 180 -4.24 7.28 -9.08
C ASP A 180 -5.49 8.03 -8.59
N LYS A 181 -6.28 7.42 -7.70
CA LYS A 181 -7.41 8.10 -7.04
C LYS A 181 -6.95 9.30 -6.22
N LEU A 182 -5.89 9.15 -5.42
CA LEU A 182 -5.29 10.25 -4.66
C LEU A 182 -4.80 11.36 -5.59
N ARG A 183 -4.11 11.01 -6.67
CA ARG A 183 -3.60 11.96 -7.68
C ARG A 183 -4.73 12.76 -8.30
N THR A 184 -5.79 12.10 -8.78
CA THR A 184 -6.96 12.77 -9.36
C THR A 184 -7.62 13.71 -8.34
N TYR A 185 -7.73 13.29 -7.08
CA TYR A 185 -8.25 14.13 -6.01
C TYR A 185 -7.38 15.38 -5.81
N LEU A 186 -6.07 15.21 -5.65
CA LEU A 186 -5.15 16.33 -5.42
C LEU A 186 -5.10 17.29 -6.63
N GLN A 187 -5.16 16.78 -7.86
CA GLN A 187 -5.18 17.62 -9.06
C GLN A 187 -6.49 18.41 -9.25
N SER A 188 -7.60 17.93 -8.71
CA SER A 188 -8.90 18.63 -8.79
C SER A 188 -9.13 19.63 -7.67
N HIS A 189 -8.26 19.65 -6.65
CA HIS A 189 -8.36 20.50 -5.46
C HIS A 189 -7.08 21.34 -5.23
N ALA A 190 -6.24 21.44 -6.27
CA ALA A 190 -5.06 22.30 -6.31
C ALA A 190 -5.40 23.73 -6.74
#